data_AF-A0AAX2GGS6-F1
#
_entry.id   AF-A0AAX2GGS6-F1
#
_cell.length_a   1.000
_cell.length_b   1.000
_cell.length_c   1.000
_cell.angle_alpha   90.00
_cell.angle_beta   90.00
_cell.angle_gamma   90.00
#
_symmetry.space_group_name_H-M   'P 1'
#
loop_
_entity.id
_entity.type
_entity.pdbx_description
1 polymer ?
#
loop_
_entity_poly.entity_id
_entity_poly.type
_entity_poly.pdbx_seq_one_letter_code
_entity_poly.pdbx_strand_id
1 'polypeptide(L)'
;MRGKHIFIITALISILMLSACGQKNGSATVATATDSTITKDNFEKQLKDRYGKDMLYEMMAQDVITKKYKVSDEEVNKEVEKVKKQYGDQFKKVLENNGLKDEEDFKNQIKFKLAMNEAIKKSITEKDVKDHYKPEIKASHILVSDENEAKEIKSKLDAGASFEELAKQESQDLLSKDKGGDLGYFNSGTMAPEFERAAYKLNVGQISNPVKSSNGYHVIKLTDKKDLKPYDEVKNSIRKNLEEERTADPVFSKKLLQEELKKANIKINDSDLKDTFTLVSPQGN
;
A
#
# COMPACT_ATOMS: atom_id res chain seq x y z
N MET A 1 38.35 6.90 56.73
CA MET A 1 37.03 7.43 57.09
C MET A 1 36.02 7.00 56.02
N ARG A 2 34.92 6.37 56.46
CA ARG A 2 33.55 6.36 55.88
C ARG A 2 33.40 6.03 54.38
N GLY A 3 32.70 4.99 53.94
CA GLY A 3 31.83 4.02 54.60
C GLY A 3 31.14 3.21 53.50
N LYS A 4 31.18 1.88 53.60
CA LYS A 4 30.46 0.94 52.73
C LYS A 4 28.97 1.01 53.08
N HIS A 5 28.09 1.15 52.10
CA HIS A 5 26.68 0.81 52.25
C HIS A 5 26.40 -0.47 51.46
N ILE A 6 26.57 -1.59 52.16
CA ILE A 6 26.00 -2.89 51.81
C ILE A 6 24.53 -2.80 52.20
N PHE A 7 23.62 -2.71 51.22
CA PHE A 7 22.22 -2.97 51.49
C PHE A 7 22.03 -4.49 51.61
N ILE A 8 21.96 -4.94 52.86
CA ILE A 8 21.54 -6.28 53.22
C ILE A 8 20.07 -6.41 52.81
N ILE A 9 19.80 -7.17 51.76
CA ILE A 9 18.43 -7.62 51.41
C ILE A 9 18.12 -8.76 52.37
N THR A 10 17.49 -8.44 53.49
CA THR A 10 16.81 -9.44 54.34
C THR A 10 15.59 -9.94 53.58
N ALA A 11 15.69 -11.18 53.08
CA ALA A 11 14.56 -11.93 52.57
C ALA A 11 13.61 -12.28 53.73
N LEU A 12 12.57 -11.45 53.92
CA LEU A 12 11.39 -11.86 54.68
C LEU A 12 10.42 -12.54 53.73
N ILE A 13 10.56 -13.86 53.64
CA ILE A 13 9.54 -14.76 53.11
C ILE A 13 8.33 -14.64 54.02
N SER A 14 7.35 -13.82 53.61
CA SER A 14 5.98 -13.93 54.12
C SER A 14 5.13 -14.54 53.02
N ILE A 15 5.00 -15.87 53.12
CA ILE A 15 3.98 -16.64 52.41
C ILE A 15 2.63 -16.17 52.94
N LEU A 16 1.96 -15.29 52.19
CA LEU A 16 0.52 -15.08 52.34
C LEU A 16 -0.18 -16.04 51.38
N MET A 17 -0.58 -17.20 51.92
CA MET A 17 -1.49 -18.12 51.25
C MET A 17 -2.86 -17.46 51.06
N LEU A 18 -3.38 -17.62 49.84
CA LEU A 18 -4.77 -17.55 49.38
C LEU A 18 -5.84 -17.29 50.45
N SER A 19 -6.54 -16.16 50.32
CA SER A 19 -7.97 -16.08 50.59
C SER A 19 -8.70 -15.83 49.27
N ALA A 20 -8.92 -16.93 48.54
CA ALA A 20 -10.01 -17.02 47.60
C ALA A 20 -11.28 -17.29 48.42
N CYS A 21 -12.07 -16.24 48.69
CA CYS A 21 -13.53 -16.22 48.84
C CYS A 21 -13.97 -14.88 49.47
N GLY A 22 -14.79 -14.10 48.76
CA GLY A 22 -15.68 -13.12 49.42
C GLY A 22 -15.67 -11.68 48.90
N GLN A 23 -16.41 -11.44 47.82
CA GLN A 23 -17.15 -10.21 47.47
C GLN A 23 -16.43 -8.85 47.23
N LYS A 24 -16.69 -8.38 46.00
CA LYS A 24 -17.13 -7.02 45.61
C LYS A 24 -16.07 -5.94 45.42
N ASN A 25 -15.86 -5.62 44.13
CA ASN A 25 -15.36 -4.35 43.56
C ASN A 25 -13.85 -4.20 43.29
N GLY A 26 -13.05 -5.27 43.33
CA GLY A 26 -11.67 -5.26 42.83
C GLY A 26 -11.53 -6.04 41.52
N SER A 27 -10.96 -5.42 40.48
CA SER A 27 -10.57 -6.08 39.23
C SER A 27 -9.71 -7.33 39.50
N ALA A 28 -9.87 -8.38 38.68
CA ALA A 28 -8.97 -9.53 38.68
C ALA A 28 -7.50 -9.10 38.48
N THR A 29 -6.56 -9.86 39.02
CA THR A 29 -5.12 -9.60 38.88
C THR A 29 -4.56 -10.28 37.64
N VAL A 30 -3.72 -9.57 36.88
CA VAL A 30 -2.97 -10.10 35.71
C VAL A 30 -1.59 -10.57 36.13
N ALA A 31 -0.88 -9.78 36.94
CA ALA A 31 0.45 -10.11 37.44
C ALA A 31 0.74 -9.42 38.79
N THR A 32 1.57 -10.05 39.62
CA THR A 32 2.07 -9.49 40.88
C THR A 32 3.59 -9.59 40.92
N ALA A 33 4.25 -8.56 41.45
CA ALA A 33 5.63 -8.62 41.93
C ALA A 33 5.65 -8.27 43.42
N THR A 34 6.82 -8.38 44.07
CA THR A 34 6.99 -8.16 45.52
C THR A 34 6.26 -6.92 46.03
N ASP A 35 6.34 -5.81 45.30
CA ASP A 35 5.77 -4.51 45.70
C ASP A 35 4.82 -3.91 44.65
N SER A 36 4.28 -4.71 43.72
CA SER A 36 3.36 -4.18 42.69
C SER A 36 2.34 -5.21 42.20
N THR A 37 1.20 -4.72 41.74
CA THR A 37 0.13 -5.53 41.16
C THR A 37 -0.40 -4.85 39.91
N ILE A 38 -0.50 -5.60 38.81
CA ILE A 38 -1.18 -5.19 37.59
C ILE A 38 -2.57 -5.82 37.61
N THR A 39 -3.60 -4.98 37.65
CA THR A 39 -4.98 -5.42 37.54
C THR A 39 -5.39 -5.55 36.07
N LYS A 40 -6.36 -6.42 35.81
CA LYS A 40 -6.98 -6.63 34.49
C LYS A 40 -7.53 -5.31 33.94
N ASP A 41 -8.27 -4.54 34.72
CA ASP A 41 -8.84 -3.26 34.29
C ASP A 41 -7.75 -2.27 33.86
N ASN A 42 -6.63 -2.16 34.61
CA ASN A 42 -5.53 -1.28 34.23
C ASN A 42 -4.84 -1.77 32.94
N PHE A 43 -4.61 -3.07 32.81
CA PHE A 43 -4.02 -3.66 31.62
C PHE A 43 -4.90 -3.46 30.38
N GLU A 44 -6.19 -3.80 30.47
CA GLU A 44 -7.15 -3.65 29.37
C GLU A 44 -7.37 -2.18 29.01
N LYS A 45 -7.42 -1.28 30.00
CA LYS A 45 -7.46 0.17 29.76
C LYS A 45 -6.23 0.65 28.99
N GLN A 46 -5.02 0.25 29.40
CA GLN A 46 -3.81 0.65 28.68
C GLN A 46 -3.74 0.07 27.26
N LEU A 47 -4.21 -1.16 27.05
CA LEU A 47 -4.33 -1.74 25.72
C LEU A 47 -5.32 -0.95 24.85
N LYS A 48 -6.50 -0.63 25.37
CA LYS A 48 -7.52 0.16 24.67
C LYS A 48 -7.02 1.57 24.35
N ASP A 49 -6.39 2.24 25.33
CA ASP A 49 -5.87 3.60 25.17
C ASP A 49 -4.76 3.65 24.10
N ARG A 50 -3.92 2.61 24.03
CA ARG A 50 -2.77 2.56 23.11
C ARG A 50 -3.11 2.03 21.72
N TYR A 51 -3.95 0.99 21.62
CA TYR A 51 -4.19 0.23 20.38
C TYR A 51 -5.66 0.12 20.01
N GLY A 52 -6.59 0.53 20.87
CA GLY A 52 -8.02 0.29 20.69
C GLY A 52 -8.60 0.95 19.43
N LYS A 53 -8.06 2.11 19.03
CA LYS A 53 -8.50 2.80 17.80
C LYS A 53 -8.08 2.04 16.55
N ASP A 54 -6.81 1.65 16.45
CA ASP A 54 -6.28 0.90 15.30
C ASP A 54 -6.96 -0.47 15.19
N MET A 55 -7.11 -1.18 16.31
CA MET A 55 -7.82 -2.46 16.36
C MET A 55 -9.28 -2.31 15.93
N LEU A 56 -10.00 -1.29 16.42
CA LEU A 56 -11.38 -1.04 15.99
C LEU A 56 -11.46 -0.70 14.49
N TYR A 57 -10.50 0.07 13.97
CA TYR A 57 -10.44 0.38 12.55
C TYR A 57 -10.26 -0.89 11.72
N GLU A 58 -9.30 -1.75 12.07
CA GLU A 58 -9.04 -3.03 11.39
C GLU A 58 -10.25 -3.96 11.43
N MET A 59 -10.87 -4.14 12.61
CA MET A 59 -12.06 -4.97 12.77
C MET A 59 -13.23 -4.48 11.91
N MET A 60 -13.49 -3.17 11.88
CA MET A 60 -14.55 -2.60 11.06
C MET A 60 -14.23 -2.66 9.56
N ALA A 61 -12.97 -2.45 9.18
CA ALA A 61 -12.51 -2.62 7.80
C ALA A 61 -12.79 -4.05 7.31
N GLN A 62 -12.38 -5.04 8.11
CA GLN A 62 -12.62 -6.44 7.80
C GLN A 62 -14.12 -6.75 7.69
N ASP A 63 -14.91 -6.32 8.67
CA ASP A 63 -16.35 -6.59 8.71
C ASP A 63 -17.09 -5.94 7.53
N VAL A 64 -16.87 -4.65 7.29
CA VAL A 64 -17.54 -3.89 6.22
C VAL A 64 -17.21 -4.48 4.84
N ILE A 65 -15.93 -4.71 4.57
CA ILE A 65 -15.50 -5.20 3.25
C ILE A 65 -15.97 -6.63 3.02
N THR A 66 -15.74 -7.56 3.96
CA THR A 66 -16.10 -8.97 3.76
C THR A 66 -17.61 -9.22 3.72
N LYS A 67 -18.42 -8.38 4.38
CA LYS A 67 -19.89 -8.44 4.28
C LYS A 67 -20.40 -7.87 2.95
N LYS A 68 -19.80 -6.79 2.46
CA LYS A 68 -20.23 -6.13 1.22
C LYS A 68 -19.78 -6.89 -0.02
N TYR A 69 -18.54 -7.37 -0.03
CA TYR A 69 -17.92 -8.08 -1.15
C TYR A 69 -17.77 -9.55 -0.78
N LYS A 70 -18.85 -10.30 -0.99
CA LYS A 70 -18.91 -11.72 -0.65
C LYS A 70 -17.94 -12.53 -1.50
N VAL A 71 -17.18 -13.38 -0.84
CA VAL A 71 -16.26 -14.37 -1.42
C VAL A 71 -16.70 -15.74 -0.92
N SER A 72 -16.64 -16.75 -1.78
CA SER A 72 -17.00 -18.11 -1.39
C SER A 72 -15.94 -18.75 -0.50
N ASP A 73 -16.36 -19.64 0.41
CA ASP A 73 -15.42 -20.40 1.23
C ASP A 73 -14.54 -21.32 0.37
N GLU A 74 -15.02 -21.75 -0.81
CA GLU A 74 -14.24 -22.52 -1.78
C GLU A 74 -13.05 -21.72 -2.30
N GLU A 75 -13.24 -20.45 -2.69
CA GLU A 75 -12.16 -19.57 -3.15
C GLU A 75 -11.15 -19.30 -2.03
N VAL A 76 -11.62 -19.05 -0.80
CA VAL A 76 -10.76 -18.86 0.37
C VAL A 76 -9.91 -20.11 0.62
N ASN A 77 -10.54 -21.28 0.68
CA ASN A 77 -9.84 -22.55 0.91
C ASN A 77 -8.84 -22.85 -0.19
N LYS A 78 -9.17 -22.55 -1.44
CA LYS A 78 -8.24 -22.71 -2.58
C LYS A 78 -6.98 -21.87 -2.42
N GLU A 79 -7.10 -20.61 -2.00
CA GLU A 79 -5.94 -19.75 -1.75
C GLU A 79 -5.14 -20.20 -0.52
N VAL A 80 -5.81 -20.62 0.54
CA VAL A 80 -5.14 -21.18 1.73
C VAL A 80 -4.33 -22.42 1.38
N GLU A 81 -4.89 -23.34 0.59
CA GLU A 81 -4.19 -24.55 0.16
C GLU A 81 -3.03 -24.26 -0.79
N LYS A 82 -3.11 -23.22 -1.64
CA LYS A 82 -1.95 -22.76 -2.43
C LYS A 82 -0.79 -22.31 -1.53
N VAL A 83 -1.09 -21.51 -0.51
CA VAL A 83 -0.07 -21.02 0.43
C VAL A 83 0.49 -22.17 1.26
N LYS A 84 -0.35 -23.08 1.76
CA LYS A 84 0.09 -24.29 2.46
C LYS A 84 1.00 -25.15 1.59
N LYS A 85 0.66 -25.34 0.31
CA LYS A 85 1.51 -26.08 -0.63
C LYS A 85 2.85 -25.38 -0.88
N GLN A 86 2.85 -24.05 -0.96
CA GLN A 86 4.08 -23.27 -1.16
C GLN A 86 5.03 -23.39 0.04
N TYR A 87 4.51 -23.35 1.27
CA TYR A 87 5.35 -23.34 2.48
C TYR A 87 5.56 -24.72 3.11
N GLY A 88 4.72 -25.71 2.79
CA GLY A 88 4.78 -27.06 3.35
C GLY A 88 4.87 -27.04 4.87
N ASP A 89 5.86 -27.75 5.42
CA ASP A 89 6.11 -27.85 6.86
C ASP A 89 6.43 -26.51 7.54
N GLN A 90 6.82 -25.48 6.78
CA GLN A 90 7.08 -24.15 7.34
C GLN A 90 5.79 -23.33 7.53
N PHE A 91 4.64 -23.78 7.04
CA PHE A 91 3.39 -23.01 7.10
C PHE A 91 3.06 -22.55 8.51
N LYS A 92 3.17 -23.42 9.51
CA LYS A 92 2.90 -23.07 10.92
C LYS A 92 3.82 -21.93 11.42
N LYS A 93 5.11 -21.98 11.09
CA LYS A 93 6.06 -20.93 11.47
C LYS A 93 5.77 -19.61 10.74
N VAL A 94 5.29 -19.69 9.49
CA VAL A 94 4.85 -18.50 8.76
C VAL A 94 3.67 -17.84 9.48
N LEU A 95 2.70 -18.61 9.97
CA LEU A 95 1.60 -18.05 10.77
C LEU A 95 2.14 -17.35 12.03
N GLU A 96 2.96 -18.06 12.83
CA GLU A 96 3.55 -17.53 14.06
C GLU A 96 4.35 -16.24 13.82
N ASN A 97 5.19 -16.20 12.78
CA ASN A 97 6.00 -15.04 12.43
C ASN A 97 5.18 -13.83 11.96
N ASN A 98 3.97 -14.04 11.45
CA ASN A 98 3.06 -12.97 11.05
C ASN A 98 2.05 -12.64 12.16
N GLY A 99 2.24 -13.18 13.37
CA GLY A 99 1.35 -12.92 14.51
C GLY A 99 -0.02 -13.60 14.39
N LEU A 100 -0.17 -14.55 13.48
CA LEU A 100 -1.42 -15.30 13.27
C LEU A 100 -1.52 -16.43 14.28
N LYS A 101 -2.67 -16.52 14.93
CA LYS A 101 -2.91 -17.53 15.97
C LYS A 101 -3.02 -18.94 15.40
N ASP A 102 -3.77 -19.10 14.31
CA ASP A 102 -4.14 -20.39 13.74
C ASP A 102 -4.54 -20.25 12.26
N GLU A 103 -4.89 -21.38 11.61
CA GLU A 103 -5.32 -21.39 10.20
C GLU A 103 -6.63 -20.62 9.99
N GLU A 104 -7.48 -20.52 11.02
CA GLU A 104 -8.75 -19.78 10.91
C GLU A 104 -8.50 -18.27 10.84
N ASP A 105 -7.57 -17.77 11.65
CA ASP A 105 -7.10 -16.39 11.57
C ASP A 105 -6.51 -16.09 10.18
N PHE A 106 -5.72 -17.02 9.63
CA PHE A 106 -5.22 -16.91 8.27
C PHE A 106 -6.32 -16.91 7.20
N LYS A 107 -7.33 -17.79 7.33
CA LYS A 107 -8.51 -17.81 6.45
C LYS A 107 -9.24 -16.48 6.45
N ASN A 108 -9.37 -15.84 7.62
CA ASN A 108 -9.99 -14.53 7.74
C ASN A 108 -9.20 -13.43 7.00
N GLN A 109 -7.86 -13.44 7.09
CA GLN A 109 -7.03 -12.52 6.30
C GLN A 109 -7.15 -12.76 4.79
N ILE A 110 -7.15 -14.02 4.35
CA ILE A 110 -7.35 -14.36 2.93
C ILE A 110 -8.74 -13.93 2.45
N LYS A 111 -9.78 -14.14 3.26
CA LYS A 111 -11.15 -13.69 2.95
C LYS A 111 -11.21 -12.18 2.80
N PHE A 112 -10.59 -11.43 3.70
CA PHE A 112 -10.49 -9.97 3.59
C PHE A 112 -9.74 -9.53 2.33
N LYS A 113 -8.58 -10.15 2.04
CA LYS A 113 -7.81 -9.89 0.82
C LYS A 113 -8.65 -10.12 -0.45
N LEU A 114 -9.34 -11.25 -0.55
CA LEU A 114 -10.18 -11.57 -1.71
C LEU A 114 -11.37 -10.62 -1.84
N ALA A 115 -11.98 -10.23 -0.71
CA ALA A 115 -13.06 -9.26 -0.70
C ALA A 115 -12.59 -7.86 -1.14
N MET A 116 -11.37 -7.46 -0.74
CA MET A 116 -10.71 -6.24 -1.24
C MET A 116 -10.44 -6.32 -2.74
N ASN A 117 -9.94 -7.44 -3.27
CA ASN A 117 -9.74 -7.62 -4.71
C ASN A 117 -11.06 -7.48 -5.48
N GLU A 118 -12.15 -8.06 -4.99
CA GLU A 118 -13.48 -7.89 -5.60
C GLU A 118 -13.98 -6.44 -5.51
N ALA A 119 -13.67 -5.74 -4.41
CA ALA A 119 -13.95 -4.30 -4.29
C ALA A 119 -13.20 -3.48 -5.34
N ILE A 120 -11.90 -3.77 -5.54
CA ILE A 120 -11.06 -3.13 -6.55
C ILE A 120 -11.61 -3.41 -7.95
N LYS A 121 -11.92 -4.66 -8.27
CA LYS A 121 -12.51 -5.03 -9.56
C LYS A 121 -13.82 -4.29 -9.84
N LYS A 122 -14.71 -4.18 -8.85
CA LYS A 122 -15.96 -3.41 -8.97
C LYS A 122 -15.77 -1.90 -9.02
N SER A 123 -14.63 -1.38 -8.57
CA SER A 123 -14.30 0.04 -8.67
C SER A 123 -13.87 0.47 -10.07
N ILE A 124 -13.54 -0.47 -10.96
CA ILE A 124 -13.10 -0.16 -12.33
C ILE A 124 -14.30 0.13 -13.20
N THR A 125 -14.42 1.39 -13.64
CA THR A 125 -15.54 1.87 -14.46
C THR A 125 -15.23 1.75 -15.95
N GLU A 126 -16.26 1.81 -16.81
CA GLU A 126 -16.05 1.92 -18.27
C GLU A 126 -15.30 3.20 -18.65
N LYS A 127 -15.43 4.27 -17.86
CA LYS A 127 -14.65 5.48 -18.05
C LYS A 127 -13.16 5.19 -17.85
N ASP A 128 -12.80 4.49 -16.77
CA ASP A 128 -11.41 4.11 -16.51
C ASP A 128 -10.83 3.29 -17.66
N VAL A 129 -11.59 2.29 -18.15
CA VAL A 129 -11.16 1.45 -19.27
C VAL A 129 -10.97 2.28 -20.55
N LYS A 130 -11.89 3.22 -20.85
CA LYS A 130 -11.76 4.12 -22.01
C LYS A 130 -10.62 5.12 -21.88
N ASP A 131 -10.35 5.63 -20.68
CA ASP A 131 -9.25 6.56 -20.44
C ASP A 131 -7.88 5.90 -20.69
N HIS A 132 -7.79 4.59 -20.43
CA HIS A 132 -6.62 3.75 -20.67
C HIS A 132 -6.60 3.09 -22.06
N TYR A 133 -7.65 3.28 -22.87
CA TYR A 133 -7.67 2.86 -24.27
C TYR A 133 -6.84 3.83 -25.11
N LYS A 134 -5.52 3.65 -25.05
CA LYS A 134 -4.52 4.44 -25.78
C LYS A 134 -3.60 3.51 -26.58
N PRO A 135 -3.06 3.97 -27.73
CA PRO A 135 -2.12 3.17 -28.50
C PRO A 135 -0.86 2.90 -27.68
N GLU A 136 -0.24 1.74 -27.87
CA GLU A 136 1.11 1.51 -27.37
C GLU A 136 2.07 2.45 -28.09
N ILE A 137 2.89 3.19 -27.34
CA ILE A 137 3.85 4.16 -27.90
C ILE A 137 5.28 3.76 -27.60
N LYS A 138 6.19 4.10 -28.52
CA LYS A 138 7.63 4.01 -28.33
C LYS A 138 8.21 5.41 -28.17
N ALA A 139 9.02 5.63 -27.15
CA ALA A 139 9.66 6.92 -26.95
C ALA A 139 11.12 6.78 -26.50
N SER A 140 11.90 7.82 -26.79
CA SER A 140 13.21 8.04 -26.19
C SER A 140 13.15 9.24 -25.26
N HIS A 141 13.99 9.27 -24.22
CA HIS A 141 14.08 10.42 -23.32
C HIS A 141 15.51 10.79 -22.93
N ILE A 142 15.67 12.04 -22.50
CA ILE A 142 16.86 12.54 -21.81
C ILE A 142 16.40 13.05 -20.45
N LEU A 143 16.95 12.49 -19.37
CA LEU A 143 16.65 12.88 -18.00
C LEU A 143 17.77 13.74 -17.43
N VAL A 144 17.44 14.90 -16.88
CA VAL A 144 18.38 15.77 -16.16
C VAL A 144 17.77 16.28 -14.87
N SER A 145 18.59 16.75 -13.94
CA SER A 145 18.12 17.22 -12.63
C SER A 145 17.58 18.65 -12.68
N ASP A 146 18.13 19.51 -13.56
CA ASP A 146 17.79 20.92 -13.64
C ASP A 146 16.96 21.29 -14.88
N GLU A 147 16.07 22.29 -14.73
CA GLU A 147 15.22 22.74 -15.83
C GLU A 147 16.01 23.45 -16.94
N ASN A 148 17.07 24.18 -16.57
CA ASN A 148 17.88 24.92 -17.56
C ASN A 148 18.71 23.96 -18.40
N GLU A 149 19.24 22.88 -17.81
CA GLU A 149 19.88 21.80 -18.56
C GLU A 149 18.91 21.22 -19.61
N ALA A 150 17.67 20.94 -19.21
CA ALA A 150 16.66 20.41 -20.13
C ALA A 150 16.31 21.41 -21.25
N LYS A 151 16.27 22.72 -20.95
CA LYS A 151 16.05 23.78 -21.95
C LYS A 151 17.23 23.92 -22.91
N GLU A 152 18.45 23.77 -22.43
CA GLU A 152 19.66 23.79 -23.24
C GLU A 152 19.68 22.60 -24.21
N ILE A 153 19.42 21.40 -23.69
CA ILE A 153 19.26 20.18 -24.50
C ILE A 153 18.21 20.38 -25.58
N LYS A 154 17.04 20.90 -25.23
CA LYS A 154 15.97 21.19 -26.19
C LYS A 154 16.43 22.16 -27.28
N SER A 155 17.18 23.19 -26.91
CA SER A 155 17.72 24.18 -27.86
C SER A 155 18.74 23.55 -28.82
N LYS A 156 19.62 22.66 -28.33
CA LYS A 156 20.56 21.89 -29.16
C LYS A 156 19.81 20.99 -30.14
N LEU A 157 18.74 20.32 -29.68
CA LEU A 157 17.89 19.46 -30.52
C LEU A 157 17.17 20.26 -31.61
N ASP A 158 16.65 21.44 -31.29
CA ASP A 158 16.00 22.33 -32.26
C ASP A 158 16.98 22.87 -33.31
N ALA A 159 18.27 22.99 -32.95
CA ALA A 159 19.36 23.31 -33.87
C ALA A 159 19.86 22.11 -34.70
N GLY A 160 19.27 20.92 -34.54
CA GLY A 160 19.58 19.72 -35.34
C GLY A 160 20.59 18.75 -34.73
N ALA A 161 20.92 18.87 -33.45
CA ALA A 161 21.75 17.87 -32.77
C ALA A 161 21.06 16.48 -32.74
N SER A 162 21.85 15.39 -32.74
CA SER A 162 21.31 14.03 -32.58
C SER A 162 20.78 13.82 -31.17
N PHE A 163 19.55 13.32 -31.08
CA PHE A 163 18.91 12.98 -29.80
C PHE A 163 19.66 11.86 -29.09
N GLU A 164 20.07 10.86 -29.84
CA GLU A 164 20.71 9.66 -29.34
C GLU A 164 22.10 9.97 -28.74
N GLU A 165 22.86 10.87 -29.37
CA GLU A 165 24.15 11.31 -28.83
C GLU A 165 24.00 12.22 -27.61
N LEU A 166 23.05 13.17 -27.62
CA LEU A 166 22.78 13.98 -26.42
C LEU A 166 22.27 13.12 -25.25
N ALA A 167 21.47 12.09 -25.52
CA ALA A 167 21.03 11.16 -24.49
C ALA A 167 22.21 10.42 -23.84
N LYS A 168 23.18 9.93 -24.62
CA LYS A 168 24.38 9.26 -24.08
C LYS A 168 25.25 10.20 -23.25
N GLN A 169 25.36 11.45 -23.68
CA GLN A 169 26.26 12.44 -23.08
C GLN A 169 25.66 13.09 -21.83
N GLU A 170 24.39 13.44 -21.87
CA GLU A 170 23.77 14.34 -20.89
C GLU A 170 22.68 13.67 -20.04
N SER A 171 22.13 12.50 -20.45
CA SER A 171 21.08 11.84 -19.66
C SER A 171 21.63 11.19 -18.39
N GLN A 172 20.95 11.44 -17.29
CA GLN A 172 21.17 10.84 -15.98
C GLN A 172 20.46 9.48 -15.81
N ASP A 173 19.61 9.08 -16.76
CA ASP A 173 18.99 7.74 -16.73
C ASP A 173 19.96 6.65 -17.18
N LEU A 174 20.53 5.92 -16.22
CA LEU A 174 21.49 4.85 -16.46
C LEU A 174 20.92 3.66 -17.25
N LEU A 175 19.59 3.49 -17.29
CA LEU A 175 18.95 2.35 -17.97
C LEU A 175 18.81 2.54 -19.48
N SER A 176 18.61 3.79 -19.91
CA SER A 176 18.37 4.13 -21.31
C SER A 176 19.47 4.98 -21.95
N LYS A 177 20.30 5.71 -21.19
CA LYS A 177 21.30 6.64 -21.76
C LYS A 177 22.19 6.00 -22.83
N ASP A 178 22.72 4.81 -22.56
CA ASP A 178 23.67 4.12 -23.46
C ASP A 178 22.96 3.55 -24.71
N LYS A 179 21.62 3.50 -24.68
CA LYS A 179 20.74 3.12 -25.79
C LYS A 179 20.17 4.34 -26.51
N GLY A 180 20.79 5.51 -26.37
CA GLY A 180 20.29 6.76 -26.96
C GLY A 180 18.97 7.23 -26.36
N GLY A 181 18.72 6.88 -25.10
CA GLY A 181 17.49 7.21 -24.38
C GLY A 181 16.29 6.34 -24.72
N ASP A 182 16.43 5.28 -25.53
CA ASP A 182 15.31 4.41 -25.94
C ASP A 182 14.69 3.66 -24.74
N LEU A 183 13.39 3.88 -24.51
CA LEU A 183 12.60 3.23 -23.46
C LEU A 183 11.85 1.99 -23.97
N GLY A 184 11.88 1.73 -25.28
CA GLY A 184 11.04 0.70 -25.88
C GLY A 184 9.56 1.09 -25.95
N TYR A 185 8.71 0.12 -26.27
CA TYR A 185 7.26 0.31 -26.28
C TYR A 185 6.70 0.22 -24.86
N PHE A 186 5.74 1.07 -24.56
CA PHE A 186 5.01 1.03 -23.30
C PHE A 186 3.54 1.39 -23.50
N ASN A 187 2.72 0.88 -22.58
CA ASN A 187 1.28 1.10 -22.54
C ASN A 187 0.94 2.29 -21.65
N SER A 188 -0.30 2.77 -21.74
CA SER A 188 -0.82 3.73 -20.76
C SER A 188 -0.77 3.15 -19.34
N GLY A 189 -0.40 3.97 -18.37
CA GLY A 189 -0.22 3.59 -16.96
C GLY A 189 1.17 3.03 -16.63
N THR A 190 2.06 2.86 -17.62
CA THR A 190 3.40 2.28 -17.38
C THR A 190 4.43 3.31 -16.91
N MET A 191 4.28 4.57 -17.33
CA MET A 191 5.23 5.65 -17.04
C MET A 191 4.63 6.67 -16.06
N ALA A 192 5.48 7.54 -15.49
CA ALA A 192 5.01 8.59 -14.60
C ALA A 192 3.92 9.47 -15.30
N PRO A 193 2.85 9.88 -14.59
CA PRO A 193 1.71 10.56 -15.22
C PRO A 193 2.06 11.80 -16.04
N GLU A 194 3.06 12.57 -15.62
CA GLU A 194 3.53 13.78 -16.31
C GLU A 194 4.25 13.42 -17.62
N PHE A 195 5.12 12.40 -17.57
CA PHE A 195 5.84 11.88 -18.73
C PHE A 195 4.87 11.35 -19.77
N GLU A 196 3.95 10.48 -19.34
CA GLU A 196 2.98 9.83 -20.21
C GLU A 196 2.08 10.86 -20.92
N ARG A 197 1.56 11.83 -20.16
CA ARG A 197 0.71 12.90 -20.69
C ARG A 197 1.43 13.73 -21.75
N ALA A 198 2.72 13.99 -21.58
CA ALA A 198 3.51 14.69 -22.57
C ALA A 198 3.78 13.81 -23.80
N ALA A 199 4.20 12.55 -23.61
CA ALA A 199 4.51 11.62 -24.69
C ALA A 199 3.31 11.37 -25.62
N TYR A 200 2.11 11.16 -25.07
CA TYR A 200 0.90 10.93 -25.88
C TYR A 200 0.43 12.15 -26.68
N LYS A 201 0.87 13.37 -26.33
CA LYS A 201 0.58 14.59 -27.08
C LYS A 201 1.50 14.79 -28.29
N LEU A 202 2.58 14.02 -28.39
CA LEU A 202 3.54 14.13 -29.47
C LEU A 202 3.04 13.39 -30.73
N ASN A 203 3.44 13.93 -31.87
CA ASN A 203 3.45 13.21 -33.15
C ASN A 203 4.73 12.39 -33.27
N VAL A 204 4.71 11.32 -34.07
CA VAL A 204 5.91 10.48 -34.29
C VAL A 204 7.03 11.36 -34.88
N GLY A 205 8.21 11.29 -34.29
CA GLY A 205 9.37 12.13 -34.58
C GLY A 205 9.43 13.45 -33.80
N GLN A 206 8.35 13.86 -33.15
CA GLN A 206 8.30 15.13 -32.40
C GLN A 206 9.03 15.03 -31.06
N ILE A 207 9.66 16.14 -30.67
CA ILE A 207 10.35 16.32 -29.39
C ILE A 207 9.53 17.27 -28.49
N SER A 208 9.36 16.91 -27.22
CA SER A 208 8.64 17.72 -26.23
C SER A 208 9.45 18.92 -25.76
N ASN A 209 8.77 19.89 -25.14
CA ASN A 209 9.42 20.79 -24.19
C ASN A 209 9.85 20.01 -22.93
N PRO A 210 10.69 20.59 -22.05
CA PRO A 210 11.02 19.99 -20.77
C PRO A 210 9.78 19.62 -19.94
N VAL A 211 9.74 18.40 -19.44
CA VAL A 211 8.64 17.82 -18.66
C VAL A 211 9.13 17.48 -17.27
N LYS A 212 8.56 18.10 -16.23
CA LYS A 212 8.92 17.82 -14.84
C LYS A 212 8.26 16.54 -14.34
N SER A 213 9.01 15.72 -13.60
CA SER A 213 8.53 14.56 -12.83
C SER A 213 9.19 14.54 -11.45
N SER A 214 8.89 13.52 -10.65
CA SER A 214 9.60 13.24 -9.38
C SER A 214 11.09 12.96 -9.54
N ASN A 215 11.52 12.54 -10.73
CA ASN A 215 12.89 12.11 -11.00
C ASN A 215 13.76 13.23 -11.58
N GLY A 216 13.17 14.36 -11.96
CA GLY A 216 13.86 15.49 -12.59
C GLY A 216 13.06 16.06 -13.76
N TYR A 217 13.77 16.49 -14.81
CA TYR A 217 13.22 17.03 -16.04
C TYR A 217 13.54 16.13 -17.23
N HIS A 218 12.53 15.87 -18.06
CA HIS A 218 12.63 15.02 -19.23
C HIS A 218 12.48 15.83 -20.52
N VAL A 219 13.31 15.54 -21.52
CA VAL A 219 13.04 15.88 -22.92
C VAL A 219 12.68 14.57 -23.63
N ILE A 220 11.50 14.52 -24.25
CA ILE A 220 10.90 13.28 -24.76
C ILE A 220 10.80 13.34 -26.28
N LYS A 221 11.22 12.30 -26.98
CA LYS A 221 11.01 12.10 -28.41
C LYS A 221 10.10 10.91 -28.62
N LEU A 222 8.94 11.10 -29.27
CA LEU A 222 8.09 9.99 -29.65
C LEU A 222 8.69 9.33 -30.91
N THR A 223 9.06 8.06 -30.83
CA THR A 223 9.74 7.35 -31.92
C THR A 223 8.82 6.44 -32.71
N ASP A 224 7.74 5.95 -32.11
CA ASP A 224 6.70 5.21 -32.82
C ASP A 224 5.36 5.21 -32.05
N LYS A 225 4.26 4.89 -32.75
CA LYS A 225 2.92 4.74 -32.19
C LYS A 225 2.20 3.61 -32.93
N LYS A 226 1.86 2.53 -32.22
CA LYS A 226 1.11 1.42 -32.81
C LYS A 226 -0.35 1.79 -33.04
N ASP A 227 -0.96 1.12 -34.00
CA ASP A 227 -2.40 1.20 -34.20
C ASP A 227 -3.16 0.62 -33.00
N LEU A 228 -4.27 1.28 -32.67
CA LEU A 228 -5.20 0.77 -31.68
C LEU A 228 -6.01 -0.38 -32.29
N LYS A 229 -5.93 -1.55 -31.67
CA LYS A 229 -6.90 -2.63 -31.93
C LYS A 229 -8.30 -2.18 -31.53
N PRO A 230 -9.37 -2.69 -32.15
CA PRO A 230 -10.74 -2.33 -31.80
C PRO A 230 -11.00 -2.44 -30.29
N TYR A 231 -11.69 -1.44 -29.72
CA TYR A 231 -11.95 -1.37 -28.27
C TYR A 231 -12.54 -2.67 -27.71
N ASP A 232 -13.48 -3.28 -28.43
CA ASP A 232 -14.14 -4.51 -27.99
C ASP A 232 -13.20 -5.72 -27.87
N GLU A 233 -12.09 -5.74 -28.62
CA GLU A 233 -11.07 -6.78 -28.53
C GLU A 233 -10.14 -6.60 -27.32
N VAL A 234 -9.93 -5.35 -26.87
CA VAL A 234 -8.93 -5.03 -25.85
C VAL A 234 -9.49 -4.59 -24.50
N LYS A 235 -10.77 -4.19 -24.41
CA LYS A 235 -11.39 -3.67 -23.18
C LYS A 235 -11.25 -4.61 -21.98
N ASN A 236 -11.32 -5.92 -22.20
CA ASN A 236 -11.17 -6.92 -21.13
C ASN A 236 -9.71 -7.01 -20.64
N SER A 237 -8.75 -6.88 -21.57
CA SER A 237 -7.32 -6.85 -21.23
C SER A 237 -6.98 -5.59 -20.43
N ILE A 238 -7.48 -4.43 -20.87
CA ILE A 238 -7.30 -3.15 -20.17
C ILE A 238 -7.89 -3.22 -18.76
N ARG A 239 -9.11 -3.75 -18.62
CA ARG A 239 -9.76 -3.93 -17.32
C ARG A 239 -8.94 -4.84 -16.39
N LYS A 240 -8.40 -5.93 -16.91
CA LYS A 240 -7.54 -6.84 -16.14
C LYS A 240 -6.25 -6.16 -15.69
N ASN A 241 -5.59 -5.41 -16.57
CA ASN A 241 -4.38 -4.66 -16.22
C ASN A 241 -4.66 -3.62 -15.13
N LEU A 242 -5.79 -2.90 -15.22
CA LEU A 242 -6.22 -1.95 -14.19
C LEU A 242 -6.51 -2.63 -12.85
N GLU A 243 -7.05 -3.86 -12.87
CA GLU A 243 -7.26 -4.67 -11.66
C GLU A 243 -5.93 -5.03 -11.01
N GLU A 244 -4.95 -5.49 -11.79
CA GLU A 244 -3.61 -5.83 -11.32
C GLU A 244 -2.87 -4.60 -10.77
N GLU A 245 -2.92 -3.47 -11.50
CA GLU A 245 -2.32 -2.20 -11.10
C GLU A 245 -2.91 -1.69 -9.77
N ARG A 246 -4.23 -1.59 -9.67
CA ARG A 246 -4.90 -1.10 -8.45
C ARG A 246 -4.74 -2.04 -7.25
N THR A 247 -4.60 -3.34 -7.50
CA THR A 247 -4.28 -4.35 -6.46
C THR A 247 -2.85 -4.18 -5.94
N ALA A 248 -1.91 -3.83 -6.82
CA ALA A 248 -0.53 -3.57 -6.44
C ALA A 248 -0.32 -2.18 -5.81
N ASP A 249 -1.27 -1.25 -5.96
CA ASP A 249 -1.21 0.10 -5.41
C ASP A 249 -1.78 0.19 -3.97
N PRO A 250 -0.92 0.35 -2.94
CA PRO A 250 -1.37 0.48 -1.56
C PRO A 250 -2.09 1.80 -1.28
N VAL A 251 -1.81 2.87 -2.03
CA VAL A 251 -2.46 4.17 -1.89
C VAL A 251 -3.90 4.08 -2.40
N PHE A 252 -4.09 3.49 -3.58
CA PHE A 252 -5.43 3.22 -4.12
C PHE A 252 -6.23 2.33 -3.17
N SER A 253 -5.65 1.20 -2.74
CA SER A 253 -6.29 0.24 -1.84
C SER A 253 -6.73 0.90 -0.52
N LYS A 254 -5.86 1.72 0.09
CA LYS A 254 -6.17 2.50 1.29
C LYS A 254 -7.32 3.47 1.04
N LYS A 255 -7.28 4.24 -0.05
CA LYS A 255 -8.33 5.21 -0.39
C LYS A 255 -9.69 4.52 -0.61
N LEU A 256 -9.70 3.43 -1.37
CA LEU A 256 -10.93 2.66 -1.61
C LEU A 256 -11.51 2.14 -0.30
N LEU A 257 -10.70 1.55 0.58
CA LEU A 257 -11.15 1.08 1.90
C LEU A 257 -11.79 2.23 2.70
N GLN A 258 -11.16 3.41 2.72
CA GLN A 258 -11.67 4.57 3.44
C GLN A 258 -13.00 5.07 2.86
N GLU A 259 -13.17 5.06 1.54
CA GLU A 259 -14.45 5.40 0.90
C GLU A 259 -15.54 4.39 1.26
N GLU A 260 -15.22 3.11 1.30
CA GLU A 260 -16.15 2.05 1.69
C GLU A 260 -16.56 2.14 3.17
N LEU A 261 -15.62 2.43 4.07
CA LEU A 261 -15.91 2.69 5.48
C LEU A 261 -16.79 3.94 5.68
N LYS A 262 -16.55 5.01 4.91
CA LYS A 262 -17.39 6.22 4.95
C LYS A 262 -18.84 5.92 4.52
N LYS A 263 -19.03 5.08 3.50
CA LYS A 263 -20.38 4.67 3.03
C LYS A 263 -21.10 3.76 4.02
N ALA A 264 -20.39 3.09 4.91
CA ALA A 264 -20.96 2.13 5.85
C ALA A 264 -21.71 2.76 7.04
N ASN A 265 -21.67 4.09 7.21
CA ASN A 265 -22.38 4.82 8.28
C ASN A 265 -22.11 4.25 9.70
N ILE A 266 -20.83 4.03 10.00
CA ILE A 266 -20.38 3.41 11.25
C ILE A 266 -20.75 4.30 12.45
N LYS A 267 -21.42 3.70 13.45
CA LYS A 267 -21.77 4.36 14.72
C LYS A 267 -20.91 3.78 15.85
N ILE A 268 -20.10 4.62 16.48
CA ILE A 268 -19.25 4.23 17.62
C ILE A 268 -19.94 4.65 18.91
N ASN A 269 -20.33 3.66 19.71
CA ASN A 269 -20.99 3.88 21.00
C ASN A 269 -19.99 4.08 22.15
N ASP A 270 -18.77 3.58 22.00
CA ASP A 270 -17.69 3.74 22.97
C ASP A 270 -17.07 5.15 22.87
N SER A 271 -17.16 5.95 23.93
CA SER A 271 -16.69 7.33 23.94
C SER A 271 -15.20 7.47 23.66
N ASP A 272 -14.39 6.51 24.11
CA ASP A 272 -12.93 6.60 24.02
C ASP A 272 -12.44 6.33 22.59
N LEU A 273 -13.30 5.72 21.77
CA LEU A 273 -13.01 5.31 20.40
C LEU A 273 -13.75 6.13 19.35
N LYS A 274 -14.54 7.15 19.72
CA LYS A 274 -15.38 7.93 18.78
C LYS A 274 -14.62 8.50 17.58
N ASP A 275 -13.36 8.84 17.77
CA ASP A 275 -12.50 9.45 16.76
C ASP A 275 -11.75 8.45 15.87
N THR A 276 -12.02 7.14 15.98
CA THR A 276 -11.33 6.12 15.17
C THR A 276 -11.39 6.39 13.67
N PHE A 277 -12.51 6.94 13.16
CA PHE A 277 -12.69 7.22 11.73
C PHE A 277 -12.58 8.71 11.37
N THR A 278 -12.34 9.61 12.34
CA THR A 278 -12.22 11.06 12.08
C THR A 278 -10.84 11.45 11.55
N LEU A 279 -9.81 10.64 11.83
CA LEU A 279 -8.43 10.77 11.31
C LEU A 279 -8.32 10.51 9.79
N VAL A 280 -9.43 10.21 9.12
CA VAL A 280 -9.53 9.93 7.67
C VAL A 280 -10.05 11.17 6.90
N SER A 281 -9.73 12.36 7.39
CA SER A 281 -9.85 13.58 6.59
C SER A 281 -8.69 13.61 5.58
N PRO A 282 -8.95 13.93 4.30
CA PRO A 282 -7.89 13.94 3.30
C PRO A 282 -6.85 14.96 3.73
N GLN A 283 -5.61 14.52 3.94
CA GLN A 283 -4.51 15.46 3.80
C GLN A 283 -4.49 15.87 2.33
N GLY A 284 -5.05 17.04 2.06
CA GLY A 284 -4.78 17.80 0.86
C GLY A 284 -3.34 18.30 0.93
N ASN A 285 -2.51 17.82 0.00
CA ASN A 285 -1.85 18.61 -1.03
C ASN A 285 -1.06 17.67 -1.94
#